data_AF-A0A1I2N8J7-F1
#
_entry.id   AF-A0A1I2N8J7-F1
#
_cell.length_a   1.000
_cell.length_b   1.000
_cell.length_c   1.000
_cell.angle_alpha   90.00
_cell.angle_beta   90.00
_cell.angle_gamma   90.00
#
_symmetry.space_group_name_H-M   'P 1'
#
loop_
_entity.id
_entity.type
_entity.pdbx_description
1 polymer ?
#
loop_
_entity_poly.entity_id
_entity_poly.type
_entity_poly.pdbx_seq_one_letter_code
_entity_poly.pdbx_strand_id
1 'polypeptide(L)'
;MSMIMSSIKINTDALEGELDRFLDIPADHSDLIHRSEAYRDVKYPVVLTRLAGGEWLAEHKDLPGCKTHGGTPEEAMARLEDVKLSWIYAAMAEGRKIPKPATGVPIVKIV
;
A
#
# COMPACT_ATOMS: atom_id res chain seq x y z
N MET A 1 23.23 40.61 24.71
CA MET A 1 23.18 39.56 23.67
C MET A 1 21.71 39.25 23.42
N SER A 2 21.05 39.94 22.49
CA SER A 2 19.62 39.79 22.23
C SER A 2 19.44 38.88 21.01
N MET A 3 18.97 37.65 21.21
CA MET A 3 18.58 36.77 20.11
C MET A 3 17.19 37.20 19.62
N ILE A 4 17.13 37.65 18.37
CA ILE A 4 15.86 37.86 17.68
C ILE A 4 15.22 36.49 17.39
N MET A 5 14.17 36.14 18.13
CA MET A 5 13.24 35.09 17.75
C MET A 5 12.44 35.59 16.53
N SER A 6 13.01 35.46 15.33
CA SER A 6 12.29 35.71 14.09
C SER A 6 11.11 34.76 14.00
N SER A 7 9.91 35.25 14.31
CA SER A 7 8.65 34.58 14.02
C SER A 7 8.55 34.45 12.51
N ILE A 8 8.78 33.25 12.00
CA ILE A 8 8.46 32.90 10.61
C ILE A 8 6.95 33.11 10.47
N LYS A 9 6.56 34.16 9.74
CA LYS A 9 5.18 34.36 9.32
C LYS A 9 4.93 33.40 8.16
N ILE A 10 4.39 32.22 8.46
CA ILE A 10 3.90 31.32 7.41
C ILE A 10 2.67 31.96 6.82
N ASN A 11 2.70 32.23 5.51
CA ASN A 11 1.54 32.71 4.77
C ASN A 11 0.64 31.50 4.46
N THR A 12 -0.51 31.41 5.12
CA THR A 12 -1.47 30.31 4.94
C THR A 12 -2.02 30.27 3.50
N ASP A 13 -2.18 31.42 2.84
CA ASP A 13 -2.65 31.51 1.46
C ASP A 13 -1.68 30.87 0.45
N ALA A 14 -0.40 30.67 0.82
CA ALA A 14 0.58 29.97 0.00
C ALA A 14 0.49 28.44 0.13
N LEU A 15 -0.22 27.92 1.14
CA LEU A 15 -0.47 26.49 1.37
C LEU A 15 -1.85 26.05 0.87
N GLU A 16 -2.73 26.99 0.51
CA GLU A 16 -4.09 26.71 0.01
C GLU A 16 -4.16 26.52 -1.52
N GLY A 17 -3.01 26.42 -2.20
CA GLY A 17 -2.91 26.16 -3.63
C GLY A 17 -3.03 24.67 -3.98
N GLU A 18 -4.22 24.26 -4.41
CA GLU A 18 -4.48 23.22 -5.43
C GLU A 18 -3.76 21.85 -5.31
N LEU A 19 -3.43 21.33 -4.13
CA LEU A 19 -2.90 19.94 -4.07
C LEU A 19 -3.91 18.94 -4.65
N ASP A 20 -5.20 19.21 -4.46
CA ASP A 20 -6.32 18.42 -4.99
C ASP A 20 -6.40 18.42 -6.53
N ARG A 21 -5.82 19.42 -7.21
CA ARG A 21 -5.80 19.46 -8.69
C ARG A 21 -4.85 18.43 -9.28
N PHE A 22 -3.83 18.01 -8.53
CA PHE A 22 -2.82 17.06 -8.98
C PHE A 22 -3.10 15.63 -8.52
N LEU A 23 -4.15 15.42 -7.73
CA LEU A 23 -4.57 14.11 -7.26
C LEU A 23 -5.76 13.63 -8.08
N ASP A 24 -5.55 12.63 -8.93
CA ASP A 24 -6.62 11.91 -9.63
C ASP A 24 -7.38 11.00 -8.65
N ILE A 25 -8.15 11.59 -7.74
CA ILE A 25 -8.97 10.86 -6.78
C ILE A 25 -10.25 10.40 -7.50
N PRO A 26 -10.52 9.08 -7.56
CA PRO A 26 -11.77 8.59 -8.14
C PRO A 26 -12.98 9.18 -7.40
N ALA A 27 -14.03 9.57 -8.15
CA ALA A 27 -15.25 10.12 -7.57
C ALA A 27 -15.91 9.18 -6.54
N ASP A 28 -15.75 7.87 -6.73
CA ASP A 28 -16.30 6.83 -5.86
C ASP A 28 -15.30 6.34 -4.79
N HIS A 29 -14.36 7.19 -4.35
CA HIS A 29 -13.28 6.84 -3.42
C HIS A 29 -13.76 6.04 -2.18
N SER A 30 -14.83 6.49 -1.52
CA SER A 30 -15.36 5.83 -0.32
C SER A 30 -15.92 4.43 -0.62
N ASP A 31 -16.56 4.24 -1.78
CA ASP A 31 -17.05 2.92 -2.21
C ASP A 31 -15.88 1.98 -2.51
N LEU A 32 -14.86 2.48 -3.20
CA LEU A 32 -13.66 1.71 -3.52
C LEU A 32 -12.90 1.25 -2.27
N ILE A 33 -12.81 2.11 -1.23
CA ILE A 33 -12.24 1.71 0.06
C ILE A 33 -13.07 0.58 0.69
N HIS A 34 -14.40 0.74 0.76
CA HIS A 34 -15.24 -0.27 1.39
C HIS A 34 -15.15 -1.63 0.67
N ARG A 35 -15.12 -1.60 -0.66
CA ARG A 35 -15.00 -2.78 -1.50
C ARG A 35 -13.62 -3.40 -1.44
N SER A 36 -12.55 -2.62 -1.31
CA SER A 36 -11.21 -3.17 -1.13
C SER A 36 -11.08 -3.86 0.22
N GLU A 37 -11.61 -3.27 1.31
CA GLU A 37 -11.62 -3.86 2.65
C GLU A 37 -12.32 -5.22 2.72
N ALA A 38 -13.33 -5.47 1.88
CA ALA A 38 -13.95 -6.80 1.76
C ALA A 38 -12.96 -7.92 1.36
N TYR A 39 -11.79 -7.58 0.79
CA TYR A 39 -10.72 -8.53 0.44
C TYR A 39 -9.75 -8.82 1.59
N ARG A 40 -9.95 -8.23 2.78
CA ARG A 40 -9.07 -8.47 3.93
C ARG A 40 -9.04 -9.95 4.33
N ASP A 41 -10.19 -10.60 4.30
CA ASP A 41 -10.33 -12.03 4.63
C ASP A 41 -9.94 -12.97 3.49
N VAL A 42 -9.78 -12.46 2.27
CA VAL A 42 -9.35 -13.25 1.12
C VAL A 42 -7.86 -13.57 1.25
N LYS A 43 -7.55 -14.87 1.34
CA LYS A 43 -6.20 -15.39 1.51
C LYS A 43 -5.56 -15.62 0.15
N TYR A 44 -4.63 -14.74 -0.20
CA TYR A 44 -3.74 -14.93 -1.34
C TYR A 44 -2.43 -15.59 -0.87
N PRO A 45 -1.82 -16.48 -1.68
CA PRO A 45 -0.50 -17.02 -1.39
C PRO A 45 0.54 -15.92 -1.24
N VAL A 46 1.39 -16.05 -0.24
CA VAL A 46 2.50 -15.15 0.08
C VAL A 46 3.81 -15.86 -0.21
N VAL A 47 4.71 -15.18 -0.91
CA VAL A 47 6.10 -15.60 -1.03
C VAL A 47 6.96 -14.63 -0.24
N LEU A 48 7.73 -15.18 0.71
CA LEU A 48 8.74 -14.47 1.47
C LEU A 48 10.10 -14.82 0.91
N THR A 49 10.89 -13.82 0.54
CA THR A 49 12.27 -14.01 0.06
C THR A 49 13.21 -13.19 0.90
N ARG A 50 14.29 -13.80 1.41
CA ARG A 50 15.32 -13.05 2.13
C ARG A 50 16.23 -12.33 1.13
N LEU A 51 16.33 -11.01 1.25
CA LEU A 51 17.16 -10.18 0.39
C LEU A 51 18.61 -10.15 0.89
N ALA A 52 19.54 -9.88 -0.03
CA ALA A 52 20.97 -9.78 0.29
C ALA A 52 21.29 -8.69 1.33
N GLY A 53 20.47 -7.63 1.39
CA GLY A 53 20.57 -6.56 2.39
C GLY A 53 20.11 -6.94 3.80
N GLY A 54 19.65 -8.19 4.01
CA GLY A 54 19.16 -8.67 5.31
C GLY A 54 17.66 -8.46 5.54
N GLU A 55 17.01 -7.64 4.72
CA GLU A 55 15.56 -7.44 4.70
C GLU A 55 14.80 -8.63 4.10
N TRP A 56 13.50 -8.67 4.33
CA TRP A 56 12.58 -9.65 3.80
C TRP A 56 11.65 -9.00 2.79
N LEU A 57 11.52 -9.60 1.60
CA LEU A 57 10.53 -9.24 0.60
C LEU A 57 9.32 -10.16 0.74
N ALA A 58 8.15 -9.58 0.95
CA ALA A 58 6.87 -10.28 0.91
C ALA A 58 6.11 -9.88 -0.37
N GLU A 59 5.58 -10.85 -1.11
CA GLU A 59 4.81 -10.60 -2.32
C GLU A 59 3.64 -11.58 -2.50
N HIS A 60 2.56 -11.10 -3.11
CA HIS A 60 1.47 -11.94 -3.57
C HIS A 60 1.68 -12.31 -5.04
N LYS A 61 1.93 -13.59 -5.34
CA LYS A 61 2.19 -14.05 -6.72
C LYS A 61 0.99 -13.89 -7.65
N ASP A 62 -0.21 -13.99 -7.09
CA ASP A 62 -1.46 -13.84 -7.84
C ASP A 62 -1.83 -12.37 -8.10
N LEU A 63 -1.17 -11.42 -7.43
CA LEU A 63 -1.39 -9.98 -7.57
C LEU A 63 -0.10 -9.32 -8.07
N PRO A 64 0.12 -9.24 -9.41
CA PRO A 64 1.35 -8.72 -9.98
C PRO A 64 1.70 -7.32 -9.44
N GLY A 65 2.91 -7.19 -8.89
CA GLY A 65 3.40 -5.93 -8.32
C GLY A 65 2.97 -5.68 -6.87
N CYS A 66 2.11 -6.51 -6.28
CA CYS A 66 1.76 -6.43 -4.87
C CYS A 66 2.88 -7.00 -4.00
N LYS A 67 3.82 -6.15 -3.60
CA LYS A 67 5.01 -6.52 -2.82
C LYS A 67 5.41 -5.43 -1.83
N THR A 68 6.03 -5.84 -0.74
CA THR A 68 6.57 -4.94 0.29
C THR A 68 7.80 -5.55 0.94
N HIS A 69 8.57 -4.74 1.65
CA HIS A 69 9.72 -5.20 2.43
C HIS A 69 9.57 -4.89 3.93
N GLY A 70 10.28 -5.66 4.75
CA GLY A 70 10.40 -5.45 6.19
C GLY A 70 11.75 -5.94 6.69
N GLY A 71 12.16 -5.47 7.87
CA GLY A 71 13.37 -5.94 8.52
C GLY A 71 13.23 -7.39 9.01
N THR A 72 12.00 -7.82 9.30
CA THR A 72 11.65 -9.19 9.69
C THR A 72 10.59 -9.79 8.75
N PRO A 73 10.47 -11.13 8.66
CA PRO A 73 9.44 -11.74 7.83
C PRO A 73 8.03 -11.40 8.33
N GLU A 74 7.83 -11.27 9.64
CA GLU A 74 6.55 -10.88 10.23
C GLU A 74 6.17 -9.44 9.87
N GLU A 75 7.13 -8.51 9.91
CA GLU A 75 6.91 -7.12 9.52
C GLU A 75 6.55 -7.02 8.03
N ALA A 76 7.28 -7.75 7.18
CA ALA A 76 7.02 -7.79 5.75
C ALA A 76 5.62 -8.36 5.46
N MET A 77 5.22 -9.43 6.15
CA MET A 77 3.87 -10.01 6.04
C MET A 77 2.78 -9.04 6.52
N ALA A 78 2.97 -8.40 7.68
CA ALA A 78 1.99 -7.47 8.24
C ALA A 78 1.73 -6.30 7.28
N ARG A 79 2.79 -5.73 6.70
CA ARG A 79 2.67 -4.68 5.68
C ARG A 79 2.04 -5.17 4.38
N LEU A 80 2.24 -6.45 4.03
CA LEU A 80 1.74 -6.99 2.76
C LEU A 80 0.21 -6.97 2.71
N GLU A 81 -0.47 -7.16 3.86
CA GLU A 81 -1.92 -7.09 3.93
C GLU A 81 -2.46 -5.69 3.59
N ASP A 82 -1.83 -4.62 4.05
CA ASP A 82 -2.25 -3.25 3.71
C ASP A 82 -1.92 -2.91 2.25
N VAL A 83 -0.77 -3.41 1.75
CA VAL A 83 -0.39 -3.27 0.35
C VAL A 83 -1.35 -4.05 -0.55
N LYS A 84 -1.86 -5.21 -0.13
CA LYS A 84 -2.89 -5.98 -0.84
C LYS A 84 -4.14 -5.13 -1.03
N LEU A 85 -4.67 -4.53 0.04
CA LEU A 85 -5.89 -3.73 -0.04
C LEU A 85 -5.70 -2.48 -0.89
N SER A 86 -4.54 -1.84 -0.78
CA SER A 86 -4.17 -0.70 -1.64
C SER A 86 -4.09 -1.12 -3.12
N TRP A 87 -3.51 -2.29 -3.41
CA TRP A 87 -3.45 -2.84 -4.77
C TRP A 87 -4.85 -3.13 -5.31
N ILE A 88 -5.74 -3.70 -4.49
CA ILE A 88 -7.12 -4.01 -4.85
C ILE A 88 -7.90 -2.73 -5.14
N TYR A 89 -7.76 -1.71 -4.29
CA TYR A 89 -8.33 -0.38 -4.50
C TYR A 89 -7.88 0.20 -5.85
N ALA A 90 -6.57 0.23 -6.12
CA ALA A 90 -6.02 0.77 -7.36
C ALA A 90 -6.50 -0.03 -8.58
N ALA A 91 -6.54 -1.36 -8.49
CA ALA A 91 -7.07 -2.21 -9.55
C ALA A 91 -8.54 -1.90 -9.86
N MET A 92 -9.38 -1.69 -8.83
CA MET A 92 -10.78 -1.30 -9.04
C MET A 92 -10.91 0.10 -9.64
N ALA A 93 -10.13 1.07 -9.14
CA ALA A 93 -10.12 2.44 -9.65
C ALA A 93 -9.76 2.51 -11.14
N GLU A 94 -8.83 1.65 -11.58
CA GLU A 94 -8.40 1.53 -12.97
C GLU A 94 -9.29 0.61 -13.82
N GLY A 95 -10.35 0.04 -13.25
CA GLY A 95 -11.25 -0.90 -13.94
C GLY A 95 -10.59 -2.26 -14.26
N ARG A 96 -9.47 -2.61 -13.61
CA ARG A 96 -8.81 -3.90 -13.76
C ARG A 96 -9.58 -5.00 -13.04
N LYS A 97 -9.56 -6.20 -13.62
CA LYS A 97 -10.10 -7.41 -12.97
C LYS A 97 -9.16 -7.87 -11.85
N ILE A 98 -9.73 -8.20 -10.70
CA ILE A 98 -9.01 -8.78 -9.57
C ILE A 98 -8.87 -10.29 -9.77
N PRO A 99 -7.64 -10.84 -9.84
CA PRO A 99 -7.42 -12.28 -9.93
C PRO A 99 -7.94 -13.00 -8.70
N LYS A 100 -8.43 -14.24 -8.85
CA LYS A 100 -8.77 -15.10 -7.70
C LYS A 100 -7.51 -15.75 -7.14
N PRO A 101 -7.43 -16.03 -5.83
CA PRO A 101 -6.32 -16.79 -5.24
C PRO A 101 -6.16 -18.16 -5.90
N ALA A 102 -4.92 -18.56 -6.18
CA ALA A 102 -4.62 -19.88 -6.70
C ALA A 102 -4.88 -20.95 -5.62
N THR A 103 -5.86 -21.83 -5.88
CA THR A 103 -6.15 -22.99 -5.02
C THR A 103 -5.04 -24.04 -5.17
N GLY A 104 -4.21 -24.22 -4.13
CA GLY A 104 -3.17 -25.27 -4.10
C GLY A 104 -1.73 -24.78 -3.88
N VAL A 105 -1.51 -23.47 -3.79
CA VAL A 105 -0.22 -22.92 -3.33
C VAL A 105 -0.26 -22.76 -1.81
N PRO A 106 0.81 -23.13 -1.08
CA PRO A 106 0.86 -22.84 0.35
C PRO A 106 0.68 -21.35 0.61
N ILE A 107 -0.12 -21.03 1.63
CA ILE A 107 -0.46 -19.64 2.00
C ILE A 107 0.80 -18.83 2.28
N VAL A 108 1.85 -19.47 2.80
CA VAL A 108 3.17 -18.87 2.98
C VAL A 108 4.22 -19.81 2.40
N LYS A 109 5.07 -19.30 1.51
CA LYS A 109 6.26 -19.97 0.99
C LYS A 109 7.47 -19.10 1.29
N ILE A 110 8.47 -19.67 1.97
CA ILE A 110 9.74 -19.00 2.26
C ILE A 110 10.78 -19.49 1.24
N VAL A 111 11.51 -18.55 0.63
CA VAL A 111 12.51 -18.76 -0.42
C VAL A 111 13.85 -18.15 -0.01
#